data_AF-A7HKC5-F1
#
_entry.id   AF-A7HKC5-F1
#
_cell.length_a   1.000
_cell.length_b   1.000
_cell.length_c   1.000
_cell.angle_alpha   90.00
_cell.angle_beta   90.00
_cell.angle_gamma   90.00
#
_symmetry.space_group_name_H-M   'P 1'
#
loop_
_entity.id
_entity.type
_entity.pdbx_description
1 polymer ?
#
loop_
_entity_poly.entity_id
_entity_poly.type
_entity_poly.pdbx_seq_one_letter_code
_entity_poly.pdbx_strand_id
1 'polypeptide(L)'
;MCDTMVALRSATADNSVIFAKNSDREPDEPHVGIFVKRKKHTEKKVKCTYIEIEQVPETYSCMLFKPSWIWGAEMGVNEYGVVIGNEAVFTKLISKEESLIGMDYVRLALERSKNAKEAVEVIINLIIWKILDLVIFKKSIRNKRFNNTSEVYESSELTFGSYNNY
;
A
#
# COMPACT_ATOMS: atom_id res chain seq x y z
N MET A 1 8.20 -11.88 18.01
CA MET A 1 8.92 -12.06 16.73
C MET A 1 8.02 -12.85 15.78
N CYS A 2 7.97 -12.48 14.50
CA CYS A 2 7.27 -13.24 13.46
C CYS A 2 8.27 -14.25 12.85
N ASP A 3 7.76 -15.42 12.46
CA ASP A 3 8.54 -16.45 11.76
C ASP A 3 7.72 -17.01 10.62
N THR A 4 8.36 -17.27 9.48
CA THR A 4 7.71 -17.85 8.30
C THR A 4 8.51 -19.07 7.82
N MET A 5 7.81 -20.16 7.51
CA MET A 5 8.37 -21.39 6.98
C MET A 5 7.57 -21.86 5.75
N VAL A 6 8.29 -22.38 4.76
CA VAL A 6 7.68 -23.03 3.59
C VAL A 6 8.33 -24.40 3.36
N ALA A 7 7.50 -25.44 3.26
CA ALA A 7 7.91 -26.73 2.72
C ALA A 7 7.33 -26.89 1.32
N LEU A 8 8.22 -26.98 0.32
CA LEU A 8 7.82 -27.21 -1.07
C LEU A 8 7.48 -28.68 -1.30
N ARG A 9 6.84 -28.98 -2.42
CA ARG A 9 6.40 -30.35 -2.80
C ARG A 9 7.49 -31.40 -2.64
N SER A 10 8.73 -31.05 -3.01
CA SER A 10 9.90 -31.93 -2.91
C SER A 10 10.34 -32.25 -1.48
N ALA A 11 9.83 -31.53 -0.48
CA ALA A 11 10.17 -31.65 0.93
C ALA A 11 9.02 -32.25 1.78
N THR A 12 7.88 -32.58 1.17
CA THR A 12 6.69 -33.12 1.84
C THR A 12 6.37 -34.52 1.35
N ALA A 13 5.97 -35.43 2.25
CA ALA A 13 5.69 -36.84 1.90
C ALA A 13 4.52 -37.02 0.92
N ASP A 14 3.57 -36.08 0.90
CA ASP A 14 2.33 -36.12 0.11
C ASP A 14 2.34 -35.16 -1.09
N ASN A 15 3.50 -34.55 -1.41
CA ASN A 15 3.65 -33.51 -2.43
C ASN A 15 2.79 -32.24 -2.23
N SER A 16 2.34 -31.98 -1.00
CA SER A 16 1.68 -30.73 -0.62
C SER A 16 2.66 -29.55 -0.60
N VAL A 17 2.12 -28.34 -0.51
CA VAL A 17 2.93 -27.16 -0.15
C VAL A 17 2.44 -26.70 1.22
N ILE A 18 3.34 -26.64 2.20
CA ILE A 18 3.02 -26.19 3.54
C ILE A 18 3.57 -24.79 3.71
N PHE A 19 2.69 -23.84 4.03
CA PHE A 19 3.04 -22.51 4.46
C PHE A 19 2.66 -22.36 5.93
N ALA A 20 3.63 -21.98 6.77
CA ALA A 20 3.41 -21.72 8.18
C ALA A 20 3.94 -20.32 8.52
N LYS A 21 3.14 -19.54 9.25
CA LYS A 21 3.52 -18.24 9.76
C LYS A 21 3.07 -18.12 11.21
N ASN A 22 4.00 -17.73 12.07
CA ASN A 22 3.69 -17.20 13.39
C ASN A 22 3.57 -15.69 13.29
N SER A 23 2.47 -15.14 13.82
CA SER A 23 2.27 -13.70 13.92
C SER A 23 2.81 -13.21 15.25
N ASP A 24 3.68 -12.21 15.22
CA ASP A 24 4.07 -11.41 16.38
C ASP A 24 2.91 -10.53 16.78
N ARG A 25 2.60 -10.48 18.08
CA ARG A 25 1.39 -9.81 18.57
C ARG A 25 1.58 -9.30 19.98
N GLU A 26 0.91 -8.20 20.27
CA GLU A 26 0.77 -7.72 21.64
C GLU A 26 -0.02 -8.75 22.48
N PRO A 27 0.31 -8.94 23.77
CA PRO A 27 -0.23 -10.02 24.61
C PRO A 27 -1.75 -10.18 24.68
N ASP A 28 -2.53 -9.14 24.38
CA ASP A 28 -4.00 -9.16 24.44
C ASP A 28 -4.68 -8.85 23.09
N GLU A 29 -3.92 -8.79 22.00
CA GLU A 29 -4.49 -8.48 20.70
C GLU A 29 -5.32 -9.70 20.19
N PRO A 30 -6.58 -9.57 19.74
CA PRO A 30 -7.38 -10.71 19.27
C PRO A 30 -7.03 -11.16 17.85
N HIS A 31 -6.82 -12.47 17.61
CA HIS A 31 -6.54 -12.99 16.26
C HIS A 31 -7.83 -13.45 15.63
N VAL A 32 -8.27 -12.79 14.56
CA VAL A 32 -9.58 -13.05 13.96
C VAL A 32 -9.38 -13.77 12.64
N GLY A 33 -10.00 -14.95 12.53
CA GLY A 33 -10.20 -15.64 11.26
C GLY A 33 -11.52 -15.22 10.62
N ILE A 34 -11.49 -14.71 9.39
CA ILE A 34 -12.68 -14.28 8.66
C ILE A 34 -12.70 -14.85 7.25
N PHE A 35 -13.89 -15.21 6.79
CA PHE A 35 -14.12 -15.58 5.40
C PHE A 35 -14.77 -14.41 4.64
N VAL A 36 -14.06 -13.88 3.66
CA VAL A 36 -14.53 -12.83 2.76
C VAL A 36 -15.01 -13.48 1.48
N LYS A 37 -16.27 -13.22 1.10
CA LYS A 37 -16.85 -13.77 -0.14
C LYS A 37 -16.37 -12.98 -1.36
N ARG A 38 -16.27 -13.67 -2.49
CA ARG A 38 -16.06 -13.06 -3.81
C ARG A 38 -17.13 -11.99 -4.04
N LYS A 39 -16.73 -10.85 -4.60
CA LYS A 39 -17.63 -9.72 -4.84
C LYS A 39 -17.29 -9.02 -6.14
N LYS A 40 -18.32 -8.60 -6.88
CA LYS A 40 -18.22 -7.59 -7.94
C LYS A 40 -18.52 -6.23 -7.34
N HIS A 41 -17.73 -5.22 -7.70
CA HIS A 41 -17.81 -3.89 -7.10
C HIS A 41 -18.31 -2.87 -8.12
N THR A 42 -19.15 -1.96 -7.65
CA THR A 42 -19.56 -0.74 -8.38
C THR A 42 -18.86 0.50 -7.81
N GLU A 43 -18.32 0.36 -6.60
CA GLU A 43 -17.56 1.37 -5.89
C GLU A 43 -16.24 1.63 -6.62
N LYS A 44 -15.87 2.91 -6.77
CA LYS A 44 -14.61 3.30 -7.42
C LYS A 44 -13.39 3.15 -6.51
N LYS A 45 -13.60 3.21 -5.20
CA LYS A 45 -12.54 3.17 -4.19
C LYS A 45 -12.82 2.14 -3.12
N VAL A 46 -11.75 1.71 -2.46
CA VAL A 46 -11.78 0.85 -1.27
C VAL A 46 -11.01 1.52 -0.14
N LYS A 47 -11.64 1.61 1.03
CA LYS A 47 -10.99 2.06 2.27
C LYS A 47 -10.21 0.89 2.86
N CYS A 48 -8.88 1.02 2.84
CA CYS A 48 -7.93 0.14 3.53
C CYS A 48 -7.77 0.60 4.99
N THR A 49 -6.71 0.15 5.67
CA THR A 49 -6.52 0.46 7.10
C THR A 49 -6.44 1.97 7.36
N TYR A 50 -5.59 2.69 6.61
CA TYR A 50 -5.43 4.15 6.79
C TYR A 50 -5.88 4.97 5.58
N ILE A 51 -5.64 4.49 4.37
CA ILE A 51 -5.92 5.25 3.14
C ILE A 51 -6.98 4.58 2.26
N GLU A 52 -7.48 5.32 1.27
CA GLU A 52 -8.30 4.76 0.19
C GLU A 52 -7.48 4.61 -1.09
N ILE A 53 -7.75 3.55 -1.85
CA ILE A 53 -7.15 3.32 -3.17
C ILE A 53 -8.23 2.98 -4.20
N GLU A 54 -7.86 2.98 -5.48
CA GLU A 54 -8.76 2.55 -6.55
C GLU A 54 -9.18 1.08 -6.38
N GLN A 55 -10.46 0.84 -6.58
CA GLN A 55 -11.08 -0.47 -6.49
C GLN A 55 -11.02 -1.20 -7.84
N VAL A 56 -10.94 -2.53 -7.78
CA VAL A 56 -11.03 -3.40 -8.96
C VAL A 56 -12.47 -3.87 -9.19
N PRO A 57 -12.87 -4.21 -10.43
CA PRO A 57 -14.24 -4.63 -10.73
C PRO A 57 -14.69 -5.91 -10.00
N GLU A 58 -13.76 -6.80 -9.67
CA GLU A 58 -14.03 -8.08 -9.00
C GLU A 58 -12.90 -8.44 -8.02
N THR A 59 -13.27 -8.94 -6.84
CA THR A 59 -12.36 -9.49 -5.84
C THR A 59 -12.70 -10.94 -5.55
N TYR A 60 -11.67 -11.76 -5.37
CA TYR A 60 -11.80 -13.19 -5.07
C TYR A 60 -12.16 -13.45 -3.61
N SER A 61 -12.75 -14.62 -3.33
CA SER A 61 -13.00 -15.00 -1.92
C SER A 61 -11.70 -15.39 -1.22
N CYS A 62 -11.60 -15.04 0.06
CA CYS A 62 -10.40 -15.28 0.87
C CYS A 62 -10.76 -15.72 2.29
N MET A 63 -9.98 -16.63 2.85
CA MET A 63 -9.89 -16.84 4.30
C MET A 63 -8.71 -15.99 4.81
N LEU A 64 -8.98 -15.05 5.71
CA LEU A 64 -8.01 -14.09 6.23
C LEU A 64 -7.83 -14.27 7.73
N PHE A 65 -6.62 -14.01 8.19
CA PHE A 65 -6.25 -14.03 9.61
C PHE A 65 -5.59 -12.69 9.95
N LYS A 66 -6.15 -11.96 10.92
CA LYS A 66 -5.77 -10.57 11.18
C LYS A 66 -6.02 -10.11 12.63
N PRO A 67 -5.30 -9.08 13.11
CA PRO A 67 -5.72 -8.26 14.24
C PRO A 67 -7.13 -7.69 14.04
N SER A 68 -7.89 -7.50 15.11
CA SER A 68 -9.26 -7.01 15.03
C SER A 68 -9.39 -5.61 14.42
N TRP A 69 -8.41 -4.73 14.64
CA TRP A 69 -8.48 -3.29 14.32
C TRP A 69 -8.07 -2.91 12.89
N ILE A 70 -7.38 -3.79 12.16
CA ILE A 70 -6.97 -3.51 10.76
C ILE A 70 -8.02 -3.95 9.74
N TRP A 71 -7.96 -3.35 8.55
CA TRP A 71 -8.72 -3.82 7.37
C TRP A 71 -8.01 -4.96 6.64
N GLY A 72 -6.67 -4.90 6.57
CA GLY A 72 -5.83 -5.88 5.89
C GLY A 72 -5.77 -7.25 6.57
N ALA A 73 -4.73 -8.05 6.27
CA ALA A 73 -4.51 -9.34 6.89
C ALA A 73 -3.03 -9.62 7.17
N GLU A 74 -2.74 -10.34 8.24
CA GLU A 74 -1.39 -10.86 8.51
C GLU A 74 -1.08 -12.02 7.58
N MET A 75 -2.07 -12.89 7.38
CA MET A 75 -1.98 -14.00 6.45
C MET A 75 -3.34 -14.41 5.91
N GLY A 76 -3.35 -15.16 4.83
CA GLY A 76 -4.57 -15.73 4.30
C GLY A 76 -4.35 -16.59 3.08
N VAL A 77 -5.45 -17.17 2.62
CA VAL A 77 -5.53 -17.98 1.40
C VAL A 77 -6.75 -17.59 0.59
N ASN A 78 -6.63 -17.53 -0.72
CA ASN A 78 -7.76 -17.26 -1.62
C ASN A 78 -8.31 -18.53 -2.29
N GLU A 79 -9.43 -18.40 -3.01
CA GLU A 79 -10.08 -19.50 -3.73
C GLU A 79 -9.22 -20.16 -4.83
N TYR A 80 -8.14 -19.52 -5.26
CA TYR A 80 -7.18 -20.07 -6.21
C TYR A 80 -5.99 -20.77 -5.54
N GLY A 81 -5.99 -20.87 -4.20
CA GLY A 81 -4.92 -21.50 -3.42
C GLY A 81 -3.66 -20.63 -3.29
N VAL A 82 -3.75 -19.33 -3.58
CA VAL A 82 -2.66 -18.39 -3.27
C VAL A 82 -2.63 -18.16 -1.78
N VAL A 83 -1.48 -18.41 -1.15
CA VAL A 83 -1.23 -18.15 0.28
C VAL A 83 -0.23 -17.02 0.41
N ILE A 84 -0.51 -16.05 1.27
CA ILE A 84 0.38 -14.92 1.54
C ILE A 84 0.42 -14.69 3.05
N GLY A 85 1.61 -14.40 3.58
CA GLY A 85 1.81 -13.86 4.92
C GLY A 85 2.84 -12.74 4.90
N ASN A 86 2.66 -11.71 5.72
CA ASN A 86 3.62 -10.62 5.89
C ASN A 86 4.68 -10.97 6.94
N GLU A 87 5.83 -10.30 6.84
CA GLU A 87 6.92 -10.34 7.82
C GLU A 87 7.32 -8.90 8.17
N ALA A 88 7.62 -8.64 9.44
CA ALA A 88 7.97 -7.30 9.88
C ALA A 88 9.45 -7.03 9.56
N VAL A 89 9.72 -6.02 8.74
CA VAL A 89 11.09 -5.56 8.47
C VAL A 89 11.33 -4.26 9.21
N PHE A 90 12.19 -4.29 10.23
CA PHE A 90 12.56 -3.10 11.00
C PHE A 90 13.56 -2.26 10.22
N THR A 91 13.17 -1.03 9.88
CA THR A 91 14.00 -0.06 9.15
C THR A 91 14.18 1.22 9.95
N LYS A 92 15.34 1.88 9.75
CA LYS A 92 15.61 3.22 10.30
C LYS A 92 14.91 4.34 9.51
N LEU A 93 14.40 4.03 8.32
CA LEU A 93 13.72 4.98 7.45
C LEU A 93 12.22 4.96 7.75
N ILE A 94 11.78 5.84 8.65
CA ILE A 94 10.38 5.96 9.04
C ILE A 94 9.73 7.08 8.22
N SER A 95 8.72 6.74 7.42
CA SER A 95 7.82 7.72 6.83
C SER A 95 6.69 8.06 7.82
N LYS A 96 6.32 9.34 7.90
CA LYS A 96 5.19 9.80 8.72
C LYS A 96 3.88 9.92 7.92
N GLU A 97 3.93 9.69 6.61
CA GLU A 97 2.75 9.81 5.76
C GLU A 97 1.90 8.53 5.82
N GLU A 98 0.59 8.69 5.93
CA GLU A 98 -0.34 7.58 5.83
C GLU A 98 -0.18 6.86 4.48
N SER A 99 -0.10 5.53 4.55
CA SER A 99 0.11 4.65 3.41
C SER A 99 -0.52 3.28 3.65
N LEU A 100 -0.57 2.45 2.61
CA LEU A 100 -0.87 1.04 2.78
C LEU A 100 0.19 0.40 3.69
N ILE A 101 -0.27 -0.33 4.70
CA ILE A 101 0.63 -1.14 5.53
C ILE A 101 0.84 -2.52 4.92
N GLY A 102 1.86 -3.26 5.40
CA GLY A 102 2.17 -4.62 4.94
C GLY A 102 0.93 -5.52 4.87
N MET A 103 0.08 -5.45 5.90
CA MET A 103 -1.15 -6.23 5.99
C MET A 103 -2.20 -5.85 4.95
N ASP A 104 -2.26 -4.58 4.53
CA ASP A 104 -3.17 -4.17 3.45
C ASP A 104 -2.75 -4.81 2.12
N TYR A 105 -1.43 -4.86 1.84
CA TYR A 105 -0.90 -5.51 0.65
C TYR A 105 -1.23 -7.01 0.61
N VAL A 106 -1.15 -7.72 1.74
CA VAL A 106 -1.54 -9.14 1.84
C VAL A 106 -2.97 -9.34 1.35
N ARG A 107 -3.92 -8.58 1.93
CA ARG A 107 -5.33 -8.71 1.56
C ARG A 107 -5.59 -8.31 0.11
N LEU A 108 -5.05 -7.16 -0.33
CA LEU A 108 -5.22 -6.69 -1.70
C LEU A 108 -4.68 -7.68 -2.72
N ALA A 109 -3.53 -8.30 -2.46
CA ALA A 109 -2.96 -9.31 -3.35
C ALA A 109 -3.80 -10.59 -3.38
N LEU A 110 -4.26 -11.08 -2.22
CA LEU A 110 -5.14 -12.25 -2.14
C LEU A 110 -6.46 -12.03 -2.90
N GLU A 111 -7.07 -10.85 -2.75
CA GLU A 111 -8.33 -10.51 -3.42
C GLU A 111 -8.18 -10.31 -4.94
N ARG A 112 -6.95 -10.10 -5.46
CA ARG A 112 -6.71 -9.64 -6.85
C ARG A 112 -5.81 -10.56 -7.69
N SER A 113 -5.40 -11.72 -7.18
CA SER A 113 -4.48 -12.64 -7.90
C SER A 113 -4.98 -14.09 -7.95
N LYS A 114 -4.63 -14.82 -9.00
CA LYS A 114 -4.96 -16.25 -9.17
C LYS A 114 -3.76 -17.18 -8.94
N ASN A 115 -2.56 -16.62 -8.84
CA ASN A 115 -1.32 -17.35 -8.58
C ASN A 115 -0.30 -16.44 -7.88
N ALA A 116 0.77 -17.04 -7.35
CA ALA A 116 1.80 -16.30 -6.61
C ALA A 116 2.51 -15.22 -7.45
N LYS A 117 2.67 -15.44 -8.76
CA LYS A 117 3.31 -14.45 -9.65
C LYS A 117 2.42 -13.21 -9.81
N GLU A 118 1.14 -13.39 -10.07
CA GLU A 118 0.16 -12.30 -10.12
C GLU A 118 0.08 -11.56 -8.78
N ALA A 119 0.17 -12.26 -7.65
CA ALA A 119 0.19 -11.62 -6.34
C ALA A 119 1.37 -10.66 -6.17
N VAL A 120 2.57 -11.09 -6.60
CA VAL A 120 3.77 -10.23 -6.61
C VAL A 120 3.58 -9.03 -7.53
N GLU A 121 3.03 -9.23 -8.72
CA GLU A 121 2.75 -8.15 -9.67
C GLU A 121 1.75 -7.12 -9.10
N VAL A 122 0.69 -7.57 -8.43
CA VAL A 122 -0.27 -6.70 -7.73
C VAL A 122 0.44 -5.84 -6.67
N ILE A 123 1.28 -6.45 -5.83
CA ILE A 123 2.00 -5.73 -4.77
C ILE A 123 2.95 -4.69 -5.38
N ILE A 124 3.73 -5.07 -6.40
CA ILE A 124 4.65 -4.18 -7.10
C ILE A 124 3.89 -2.98 -7.68
N ASN A 125 2.77 -3.23 -8.37
CA ASN A 125 1.97 -2.18 -8.98
C ASN A 125 1.42 -1.18 -7.95
N LEU A 126 0.98 -1.67 -6.78
CA LEU A 126 0.51 -0.81 -5.68
C LEU A 126 1.64 0.05 -5.09
N ILE A 127 2.84 -0.52 -4.94
CA ILE A 127 4.02 0.21 -4.47
C ILE A 127 4.43 1.29 -5.47
N ILE A 128 4.53 0.94 -6.76
CA ILE A 128 4.90 1.87 -7.83
C ILE A 128 3.87 2.99 -7.95
N TRP A 129 2.57 2.67 -7.93
CA TRP A 129 1.50 3.66 -7.95
C TRP A 129 1.69 4.73 -6.87
N LYS A 130 1.94 4.32 -5.62
CA LYS A 130 2.16 5.26 -4.51
C LYS A 130 3.42 6.11 -4.72
N ILE A 131 4.50 5.53 -5.25
CA ILE A 131 5.73 6.28 -5.56
C ILE A 131 5.46 7.34 -6.63
N LEU A 132 4.76 6.97 -7.71
CA LEU A 132 4.42 7.89 -8.80
C LEU A 132 3.53 9.03 -8.32
N ASP A 133 2.50 8.73 -7.53
CA ASP A 133 1.62 9.75 -6.94
C ASP A 133 2.42 10.75 -6.09
N LEU A 134 3.37 10.28 -5.27
CA LEU A 134 4.24 11.15 -4.49
C LEU A 134 5.16 12.01 -5.36
N VAL A 135 5.73 11.46 -6.43
CA VAL A 135 6.60 12.20 -7.36
C VAL A 135 5.81 13.27 -8.11
N ILE A 136 4.62 12.94 -8.61
CA ILE A 136 3.74 13.87 -9.33
C ILE A 136 3.28 14.98 -8.38
N PHE A 137 2.86 14.64 -7.17
CA PHE A 137 2.44 15.61 -6.16
C PHE A 137 3.57 16.58 -5.79
N LYS A 138 4.79 16.07 -5.53
CA LYS A 138 5.96 16.92 -5.24
C LYS A 138 6.33 17.82 -6.42
N LYS A 139 6.23 17.34 -7.66
CA LYS A 139 6.42 18.19 -8.86
C LYS A 139 5.37 19.29 -8.96
N SER A 140 4.10 18.99 -8.66
CA SER A 140 3.01 19.98 -8.67
C SER A 140 3.23 21.09 -7.63
N ILE A 141 3.63 20.74 -6.40
CA ILE A 141 3.97 21.73 -5.36
C ILE A 141 5.16 22.58 -5.78
N ARG A 142 6.22 21.96 -6.32
CA ARG A 142 7.40 22.67 -6.80
C ARG A 142 7.00 23.70 -7.87
N ASN A 143 6.21 23.31 -8.87
CA ASN A 143 5.76 24.22 -9.93
C ASN A 143 4.87 25.36 -9.40
N LYS A 144 3.97 25.08 -8.44
CA LYS A 144 3.18 26.15 -7.78
C LYS A 144 4.05 27.15 -7.01
N ARG A 145 5.13 26.69 -6.34
CA ARG A 145 6.08 27.58 -5.67
C ARG A 145 6.86 28.46 -6.64
N PHE A 146 7.25 27.94 -7.80
CA PHE A 146 7.93 28.74 -8.83
C PHE A 146 7.02 29.80 -9.47
N ASN A 147 5.75 29.48 -9.71
CA ASN A 147 4.81 30.44 -10.31
C ASN A 147 4.43 31.58 -9.34
N ASN A 148 4.34 31.31 -8.03
CA ASN A 148 4.07 32.36 -7.04
C ASN A 148 5.27 33.30 -6.77
N THR A 149 6.47 32.96 -7.22
CA THR A 149 7.64 33.88 -7.12
C THR A 149 7.78 34.81 -8.33
N SER A 150 7.03 34.57 -9.40
CA SER A 150 7.08 35.36 -10.64
C SER A 150 6.17 36.60 -10.61
N GLU A 151 5.18 36.66 -9.71
CA GLU A 151 4.25 37.80 -9.59
C GLU A 151 4.79 38.98 -8.76
N VAL A 152 6.00 38.88 -8.19
CA VAL A 152 6.58 39.93 -7.32
C VAL A 152 7.49 40.91 -8.08
N TYR A 153 7.75 40.71 -9.37
CA TYR A 153 8.71 41.53 -10.15
C TYR A 153 8.11 42.40 -11.27
N GLU A 154 6.79 42.50 -11.40
CA GLU A 154 6.14 43.39 -12.39
C GLU A 154 5.28 44.48 -11.71
N SER A 155 5.92 45.35 -10.92
CA SER A 155 5.33 46.66 -10.59
C SER A 155 6.38 47.67 -10.13
N SER A 156 7.29 48.06 -11.02
CA SER A 156 8.02 49.33 -10.87
C SER A 156 8.52 49.82 -12.23
N GLU A 157 7.60 50.28 -13.08
CA GLU A 157 7.95 51.23 -14.14
C GLU A 157 7.62 52.66 -13.68
N LEU A 158 8.61 53.54 -13.90
CA LEU A 158 8.53 54.99 -14.12
C LEU A 158 8.42 55.93 -12.91
N THR A 159 9.55 56.55 -12.56
CA THR A 159 9.70 58.01 -12.69
C THR A 159 11.18 58.39 -12.79
N PHE A 160 11.64 58.76 -13.98
CA PHE A 160 12.91 59.48 -14.16
C PHE A 160 12.68 60.94 -13.76
N GLY A 161 13.15 61.31 -12.56
CA GLY A 161 13.22 62.69 -12.08
C GLY A 161 14.65 63.21 -12.26
N SER A 162 14.80 64.19 -13.15
CA SER A 162 15.99 64.99 -13.37
C SER A 162 16.49 65.68 -12.09
N TYR A 163 17.77 65.52 -11.76
CA TYR A 163 18.46 66.35 -10.77
C TYR A 163 19.50 67.24 -11.45
N ASN A 164 19.28 68.55 -11.35
CA ASN A 164 20.20 69.64 -11.64
C ASN A 164 20.62 70.28 -10.30
N ASN A 165 21.92 70.61 -10.17
CA ASN A 165 22.56 71.56 -9.23
C ASN A 165 22.44 71.22 -7.72
N TYR A 166 23.48 71.22 -6.89
CA TYR A 166 24.78 71.89 -6.84
C TYR A 166 25.82 70.96 -6.22
#